data_AF-A0A2M8PGZ3-F1
#
_entry.id   AF-A0A2M8PGZ3-F1
#
_cell.length_a   1.000
_cell.length_b   1.000
_cell.length_c   1.000
_cell.angle_alpha   90.00
_cell.angle_beta   90.00
_cell.angle_gamma   90.00
#
_symmetry.space_group_name_H-M   'P 1'
#
loop_
_entity.id
_entity.type
_entity.pdbx_description
1 polymer ?
#
loop_
_entity_poly.entity_id
_entity_poly.type
_entity_poly.pdbx_seq_one_letter_code
_entity_poly.pdbx_strand_id
1 'polypeptide(L)'
;MKPQEYLAEQLAQARRAFQAQLGEAALCQVSKEGRITGGLKYAEGRLVALRNLEKRLQLGEAAEQAGHAERALWQTIYGQHTAQTWRAYAQGGLDACANFLKALDQAQV
;
A
#
# COMPACT_ATOMS: atom_id res chain seq x y z
N MET A 1 -16.02 -11.07 -3.01
CA MET A 1 -16.02 -9.60 -3.08
C MET A 1 -15.30 -9.19 -4.35
N LYS A 2 -15.84 -8.24 -5.14
CA LYS A 2 -15.17 -7.82 -6.39
C LYS A 2 -13.89 -7.05 -6.05
N PRO A 3 -12.81 -7.15 -6.86
CA PRO A 3 -11.56 -6.43 -6.62
C PRO A 3 -11.74 -4.92 -6.40
N GLN A 4 -12.69 -4.32 -7.11
CA GLN A 4 -13.01 -2.89 -7.03
C GLN A 4 -13.66 -2.51 -5.68
N GLU A 5 -14.52 -3.37 -5.12
CA GLU A 5 -15.17 -3.15 -3.83
C GLU A 5 -14.16 -3.22 -2.70
N TYR A 6 -13.29 -4.23 -2.73
CA TYR A 6 -12.17 -4.35 -1.79
C TYR A 6 -11.28 -3.11 -1.82
N LEU A 7 -10.91 -2.67 -3.03
CA LEU A 7 -10.01 -1.52 -3.17
C LEU A 7 -10.65 -0.23 -2.67
N ALA A 8 -11.94 -0.01 -2.92
CA ALA A 8 -12.67 1.14 -2.40
C ALA A 8 -12.69 1.16 -0.86
N GLU A 9 -12.92 0.01 -0.23
CA GLU A 9 -12.87 -0.14 1.23
C GLU A 9 -11.48 0.15 1.79
N GLN A 10 -10.44 -0.44 1.18
CA GLN A 10 -9.05 -0.23 1.58
C GLN A 10 -8.61 1.23 1.40
N LEU A 11 -9.05 1.89 0.33
CA LEU A 11 -8.81 3.32 0.09
C LEU A 11 -9.47 4.19 1.16
N ALA A 12 -10.71 3.88 1.55
CA ALA A 12 -11.40 4.60 2.61
C ALA A 12 -10.68 4.42 3.96
N GLN A 13 -10.23 3.20 4.27
CA GLN A 13 -9.46 2.91 5.48
C GLN A 13 -8.10 3.62 5.48
N ALA A 14 -7.35 3.56 4.39
CA ALA A 14 -6.05 4.22 4.25
C ALA A 14 -6.18 5.74 4.36
N ARG A 15 -7.21 6.35 3.77
CA ARG A 15 -7.50 7.78 3.90
C ARG A 15 -7.78 8.17 5.35
N ARG A 16 -8.62 7.41 6.07
CA ARG A 16 -8.89 7.66 7.50
C ARG A 16 -7.63 7.55 8.35
N ALA A 17 -6.82 6.52 8.12
CA ALA A 17 -5.56 6.33 8.84
C ALA A 17 -4.56 7.48 8.57
N PHE A 18 -4.45 7.93 7.32
CA PHE A 18 -3.61 9.06 6.96
C PHE A 18 -4.09 10.36 7.60
N GLN A 19 -5.41 10.62 7.58
CA GLN A 19 -6.01 11.81 8.22
C GLN A 19 -5.82 11.83 9.74
N ALA A 20 -5.98 10.69 10.42
CA ALA A 20 -5.73 10.58 11.86
C ALA A 20 -4.27 10.94 12.22
N GLN A 21 -3.32 10.56 11.36
CA GLN A 21 -1.90 10.84 11.58
C GLN A 21 -1.46 12.25 11.18
N LEU A 22 -2.28 13.02 10.43
CA LEU A 22 -2.01 14.44 10.20
C LEU A 22 -2.30 15.29 11.44
N GLY A 23 -3.11 14.79 12.39
CA GLY A 23 -3.45 15.46 13.64
C GLY A 23 -2.58 15.07 14.84
N GLU A 24 -1.76 14.02 14.73
CA GLU A 24 -0.96 13.48 15.84
C GLU A 24 0.49 13.19 15.39
N ALA A 25 1.45 13.31 16.32
CA ALA A 25 2.85 12.92 16.08
C ALA A 25 2.98 11.39 16.00
N ALA A 26 2.58 10.79 14.87
CA ALA A 26 2.60 9.35 14.69
C ALA A 26 4.03 8.84 14.42
N LEU A 27 4.63 8.20 15.44
CA LEU A 27 5.94 7.56 15.35
C LEU A 27 5.89 6.31 14.45
N CYS A 28 6.93 6.12 13.64
CA CYS A 28 7.13 4.87 12.91
C CYS A 28 7.56 3.77 13.90
N GLN A 29 6.95 2.59 13.80
CA GLN A 29 7.36 1.38 14.52
C GLN A 29 8.28 0.56 13.61
N VAL A 30 9.34 -0.01 14.18
CA VAL A 30 10.24 -0.91 13.45
C VAL A 30 10.20 -2.28 14.12
N SER A 31 9.80 -3.29 13.35
CA SER A 31 9.82 -4.69 13.79
C SER A 31 11.24 -5.23 13.93
N LYS A 32 11.40 -6.36 14.63
CA LYS A 32 12.70 -7.03 14.77
C LYS A 32 13.28 -7.49 13.42
N GLU A 33 12.43 -7.74 12.44
CA GLU A 33 12.78 -8.11 11.07
C GLU A 33 13.10 -6.90 10.18
N GLY A 34 13.14 -5.68 10.74
CA GLY A 34 13.45 -4.45 10.02
C GLY A 34 12.31 -3.87 9.19
N ARG A 35 11.10 -4.45 9.24
CA ARG A 35 9.90 -3.85 8.62
C ARG A 35 9.47 -2.62 9.40
N ILE A 36 9.22 -1.53 8.67
CA ILE A 36 8.75 -0.27 9.24
C ILE A 36 7.23 -0.16 9.04
N THR A 37 6.48 -0.04 10.12
CA THR A 37 5.03 0.09 10.11
C THR A 37 4.60 1.36 10.84
N GLY A 38 3.43 1.90 10.47
CA GLY A 38 2.90 3.10 11.13
C GLY A 38 3.68 4.39 10.84
N GLY A 39 3.18 5.50 11.36
CA GLY A 39 3.67 6.83 11.03
C GLY A 39 3.22 7.34 9.66
N LEU A 40 3.28 8.67 9.49
CA LEU A 40 2.67 9.39 8.37
C LEU A 40 3.15 8.88 7.00
N LYS A 41 4.46 8.62 6.86
CA LYS A 41 5.06 8.16 5.61
C LYS A 41 4.59 6.76 5.21
N TYR A 42 4.43 5.85 6.16
CA TYR A 42 3.86 4.53 5.88
C TYR A 42 2.40 4.63 5.41
N ALA A 43 1.59 5.45 6.07
CA ALA A 43 0.19 5.67 5.66
C ALA A 43 0.09 6.34 4.28
N GLU A 44 0.98 7.29 3.98
CA GLU A 44 1.10 7.93 2.67
C GLU A 44 1.38 6.90 1.58
N GLY A 45 2.39 6.03 1.78
CA GLY A 45 2.75 4.99 0.83
C GLY A 45 1.63 4.01 0.54
N ARG A 46 0.90 3.57 1.59
CA ARG A 46 -0.31 2.75 1.44
C ARG A 46 -1.35 3.44 0.58
N LEU A 47 -1.64 4.71 0.85
CA LEU A 47 -2.65 5.46 0.12
C LEU A 47 -2.30 5.64 -1.37
N VAL A 48 -1.04 5.98 -1.66
CA VAL A 48 -0.56 6.15 -3.04
C VAL A 48 -0.65 4.84 -3.83
N ALA A 49 -0.19 3.73 -3.27
CA ALA A 49 -0.25 2.42 -3.93
C ALA A 49 -1.70 2.02 -4.27
N LEU A 50 -2.63 2.20 -3.32
CA LEU A 50 -4.04 1.88 -3.54
C LEU A 50 -4.69 2.77 -4.60
N ARG A 51 -4.30 4.06 -4.68
CA ARG A 51 -4.80 4.98 -5.73
C ARG A 51 -4.27 4.62 -7.11
N ASN A 52 -3.00 4.21 -7.20
CA ASN A 52 -2.42 3.74 -8.45
C ASN A 52 -3.10 2.47 -8.94
N LEU A 53 -3.34 1.51 -8.04
CA LEU A 53 -4.12 0.30 -8.35
C LEU A 53 -5.52 0.66 -8.87
N GLU A 54 -6.22 1.59 -8.22
CA GLU A 54 -7.57 2.01 -8.61
C GLU A 54 -7.56 2.57 -10.04
N LYS A 55 -6.61 3.46 -10.33
CA LYS A 55 -6.43 4.04 -11.65
C LYS A 55 -6.15 2.96 -12.71
N ARG A 56 -5.27 1.99 -12.42
CA ARG A 56 -4.95 0.88 -13.33
C ARG A 56 -6.18 0.02 -13.66
N LEU A 57 -6.99 -0.32 -12.65
CA LEU A 57 -8.23 -1.08 -12.85
C LEU A 57 -9.26 -0.28 -13.66
N GLN A 58 -9.37 1.03 -13.43
CA GLN A 58 -10.24 1.92 -14.21
C GLN A 58 -9.80 2.01 -15.69
N LEU A 59 -8.49 1.87 -15.96
CA LEU A 59 -7.93 1.79 -17.30
C LEU A 59 -8.10 0.41 -17.96
N GLY A 60 -8.72 -0.55 -17.26
CA GLY A 60 -8.99 -1.88 -17.78
C GLY A 60 -7.85 -2.89 -17.62
N GLU A 61 -6.81 -2.57 -16.84
CA GLU A 61 -5.76 -3.54 -16.50
C GLU A 61 -6.36 -4.68 -15.65
N ALA A 62 -5.96 -5.92 -15.92
CA ALA A 62 -6.41 -7.06 -15.13
C ALA A 62 -5.93 -6.94 -13.68
N ALA A 63 -6.77 -7.33 -12.71
CA ALA A 63 -6.50 -7.08 -11.30
C ALA A 63 -5.16 -7.66 -10.82
N GLU A 64 -4.89 -8.90 -11.19
CA GLU A 64 -3.63 -9.57 -10.86
C GLU A 64 -2.41 -8.87 -11.49
N GLN A 65 -2.51 -8.50 -12.77
CA GLN A 65 -1.47 -7.77 -13.49
C GLN A 65 -1.17 -6.40 -12.84
N ALA A 66 -2.21 -5.64 -12.52
CA ALA A 66 -2.08 -4.35 -11.83
C ALA A 66 -1.42 -4.52 -10.46
N GLY A 67 -1.80 -5.55 -9.70
CA GLY A 67 -1.23 -5.88 -8.40
C GLY A 67 0.27 -6.19 -8.46
N HIS A 68 0.69 -7.03 -9.41
CA HIS A 68 2.10 -7.38 -9.58
C HIS A 68 2.93 -6.22 -10.13
N ALA A 69 2.42 -5.47 -11.11
CA ALA A 69 3.12 -4.32 -11.68
C ALA A 69 3.35 -3.22 -10.65
N GLU A 70 2.33 -2.90 -9.83
CA GLU A 70 2.47 -1.93 -8.76
C GLU A 70 3.44 -2.43 -7.69
N ARG A 71 3.37 -3.71 -7.29
CA ARG A 71 4.30 -4.29 -6.33
C ARG A 71 5.76 -4.19 -6.78
N ALA A 72 6.04 -4.45 -8.06
CA ALA A 72 7.39 -4.35 -8.63
C ALA A 72 7.94 -2.91 -8.59
N LEU A 73 7.11 -1.92 -8.86
CA LEU A 73 7.45 -0.49 -8.71
C LEU A 73 7.88 -0.19 -7.27
N TRP A 74 7.09 -0.62 -6.28
CA TRP A 74 7.39 -0.36 -4.87
C TRP A 74 8.62 -1.12 -4.37
N GLN A 75 8.91 -2.31 -4.90
CA GLN A 75 10.17 -3.03 -4.61
C GLN A 75 11.38 -2.25 -5.10
N THR A 76 11.27 -1.62 -6.27
CA THR A 76 12.32 -0.78 -6.83
C THR A 76 12.57 0.45 -5.96
N ILE A 77 11.52 1.16 -5.55
CA ILE A 77 11.61 2.31 -4.64
C ILE A 77 12.26 1.88 -3.30
N TYR A 78 11.83 0.74 -2.74
CA TYR A 78 12.39 0.23 -1.49
C TYR A 78 13.91 -0.05 -1.59
N GLY A 79 14.36 -0.61 -2.72
CA GLY A 79 15.78 -0.91 -2.95
C GLY A 79 16.65 0.33 -3.21
N GLN A 80 16.07 1.40 -3.77
CA GLN A 80 16.79 2.62 -4.13
C GLN A 80 17.06 3.56 -2.95
N HIS A 81 16.28 3.47 -1.88
CA HIS A 81 16.35 4.42 -0.76
C HIS A 81 16.75 3.75 0.56
N THR A 82 17.75 4.34 1.23
CA THR A 82 18.24 3.87 2.53
C THR A 82 17.68 4.65 3.71
N ALA A 83 17.19 5.87 3.48
CA ALA A 83 16.63 6.72 4.53
C ALA A 83 15.36 6.08 5.12
N GLN A 84 15.22 6.15 6.46
CA GLN A 84 14.14 5.50 7.19
C GLN A 84 12.75 5.97 6.75
N THR A 85 12.59 7.26 6.44
CA THR A 85 11.32 7.83 5.95
C THR A 85 10.92 7.27 4.59
N TRP A 86 11.88 7.11 3.68
CA TRP A 86 11.67 6.50 2.37
C TRP A 86 11.37 5.00 2.48
N ARG A 87 12.04 4.29 3.40
CA ARG A 87 11.74 2.89 3.67
C ARG A 87 10.34 2.71 4.25
N ALA A 88 9.91 3.58 5.17
CA ALA A 88 8.54 3.57 5.71
C ALA A 88 7.50 3.78 4.61
N TYR A 89 7.75 4.76 3.74
CA TYR A 89 6.90 5.05 2.58
C TYR A 89 6.81 3.85 1.63
N ALA A 90 7.95 3.29 1.23
CA ALA A 90 7.98 2.15 0.32
C ALA A 90 7.35 0.88 0.94
N GLN A 91 7.60 0.63 2.23
CA GLN A 91 6.99 -0.48 2.97
C GLN A 91 5.46 -0.38 2.99
N GLY A 92 4.91 0.81 3.18
CA GLY A 92 3.46 1.04 3.10
C GLY A 92 2.89 0.65 1.74
N GLY A 93 3.54 1.05 0.65
CA GLY A 93 3.09 0.66 -0.70
C GLY A 93 3.19 -0.84 -0.96
N LEU A 94 4.27 -1.48 -0.51
CA LEU A 94 4.47 -2.93 -0.61
C LEU A 94 3.39 -3.73 0.13
N ASP A 95 3.09 -3.36 1.38
CA ASP A 95 2.08 -4.04 2.18
C ASP A 95 0.67 -3.84 1.61
N ALA A 96 0.37 -2.67 1.02
CA ALA A 96 -0.89 -2.47 0.30
C ALA A 96 -1.02 -3.41 -0.90
N CYS A 97 0.03 -3.54 -1.73
CA CYS A 97 0.02 -4.43 -2.89
C CYS A 97 -0.08 -5.91 -2.47
N ALA A 98 0.64 -6.32 -1.43
CA ALA A 98 0.60 -7.69 -0.91
C ALA A 98 -0.80 -8.06 -0.40
N ASN A 99 -1.44 -7.16 0.34
CA ASN A 99 -2.80 -7.39 0.83
C ASN A 99 -3.82 -7.45 -0.31
N PHE A 100 -3.64 -6.63 -1.36
CA PHE A 100 -4.49 -6.67 -2.55
C PHE A 100 -4.37 -8.01 -3.29
N LEU A 101 -3.15 -8.46 -3.59
CA LEU A 101 -2.91 -9.75 -4.24
C LEU A 101 -3.48 -10.92 -3.42
N LYS A 102 -3.24 -10.92 -2.10
CA LYS A 102 -3.81 -11.94 -1.21
C LYS A 102 -5.34 -11.97 -1.26
N ALA A 103 -5.99 -10.81 -1.32
CA ALA A 103 -7.45 -10.74 -1.42
C ALA A 103 -7.98 -11.25 -2.77
N LEU A 104 -7.20 -11.09 -3.85
CA LEU A 104 -7.53 -11.69 -5.16
C LEU A 104 -7.45 -13.21 -5.10
N ASP A 105 -6.35 -13.76 -4.56
CA ASP A 105 -6.17 -15.21 -4.41
C ASP A 105 -7.31 -15.83 -3.61
N GLN A 106 -7.73 -15.17 -2.53
CA GLN A 106 -8.83 -15.61 -1.67
C GLN A 106 -10.22 -15.50 -2.31
N ALA A 107 -10.38 -14.66 -3.34
CA ALA A 107 -11.64 -14.48 -4.05
C ALA A 107 -11.80 -15.39 -5.27
N GLN A 108 -10.72 -16.08 -5.66
CA GLN A 108 -10.70 -17.07 -6.75
C GLN A 108 -10.98 -18.51 -6.26
N VAL A 109 -10.95 -18.74 -4.94
CA VAL A 109 -11.38 -19.97 -4.26
C VAL A 109 -12.87 -19.88 -3.94
#